data_AF-A0AAP6RLU1-F1
#
_entry.id   AF-A0AAP6RLU1-F1
#
_cell.length_a   1.000
_cell.length_b   1.000
_cell.length_c   1.000
_cell.angle_alpha   90.00
_cell.angle_beta   90.00
_cell.angle_gamma   90.00
#
_symmetry.space_group_name_H-M   'P 1'
#
loop_
_entity.id
_entity.type
_entity.pdbx_description
1 polymer ?
#
loop_
_entity_poly.entity_id
_entity_poly.type
_entity_poly.pdbx_seq_one_letter_code
_entity_poly.pdbx_strand_id
1 'polypeptide(L)'
;MDIVQLMENNEPKAMATVVEAVDGLENYPTKADADKSYQKIIQGSPLWTGVWYGGASGSGTTPSKPLSQCQNGWILQWQEMSSTGQANDAVFQFQYVPKNHISNGGIGGTVFNLNAYNGKNPQTKYLYIKDAKITGHDLNAPDGTAAGSGNKMYILTKIFEY
;
A
#
# COMPACT_ATOMS: atom_id res chain seq x y z
N MET A 1 -37.25 -25.08 -30.80
CA MET A 1 -35.97 -24.35 -30.69
C MET A 1 -36.35 -22.91 -30.51
N ASP A 2 -36.10 -22.36 -29.34
CA ASP A 2 -36.53 -20.99 -29.03
C ASP A 2 -35.49 -20.01 -29.56
N ILE A 3 -35.97 -18.98 -30.26
CA ILE A 3 -35.14 -17.96 -30.93
C ILE A 3 -35.40 -16.65 -30.20
N VAL A 4 -34.33 -15.93 -29.85
CA VAL A 4 -34.39 -14.63 -29.17
C VAL A 4 -33.85 -13.53 -30.06
N GLN A 5 -34.47 -12.36 -29.97
CA GLN A 5 -34.02 -11.13 -30.61
C GLN A 5 -32.99 -10.47 -29.69
N LEU A 6 -31.73 -10.43 -30.12
CA LEU A 6 -30.69 -9.70 -29.39
C LEU A 6 -30.86 -8.19 -29.62
N MET A 7 -30.60 -7.40 -28.57
CA MET A 7 -30.66 -5.94 -28.61
C MET A 7 -29.29 -5.37 -28.24
N GLU A 8 -28.76 -4.43 -29.02
CA GLU A 8 -27.53 -3.71 -28.72
C GLU A 8 -27.81 -2.21 -28.89
N ASN A 9 -27.55 -1.39 -27.86
CA ASN A 9 -27.90 0.04 -27.84
C ASN A 9 -29.37 0.36 -28.18
N ASN A 10 -30.31 -0.47 -27.71
CA ASN A 10 -31.74 -0.41 -28.06
C ASN A 10 -32.08 -0.65 -29.55
N GLU A 11 -31.13 -1.11 -30.35
CA GLU A 11 -31.37 -1.52 -31.73
C GLU A 11 -31.40 -3.06 -31.86
N PRO A 12 -32.31 -3.64 -32.66
CA PRO A 12 -32.36 -5.08 -32.88
C PRO A 12 -31.14 -5.57 -33.67
N LYS A 13 -30.44 -6.58 -33.15
CA LYS A 13 -29.35 -7.29 -33.84
C LYS A 13 -29.86 -8.58 -34.53
N ALA A 14 -28.96 -9.45 -34.95
CA ALA A 14 -29.33 -10.76 -35.50
C ALA A 14 -30.07 -11.63 -34.47
N MET A 15 -31.02 -12.42 -34.95
CA MET A 15 -31.71 -13.44 -34.16
C MET A 15 -30.73 -14.56 -33.80
N ALA A 16 -30.71 -14.97 -32.53
CA ALA A 16 -29.86 -16.05 -32.04
C ALA A 16 -30.71 -17.12 -31.36
N THR A 17 -30.19 -18.33 -31.31
CA THR A 17 -30.82 -19.39 -30.52
C THR A 17 -30.57 -19.12 -29.03
N VAL A 18 -31.51 -19.53 -28.16
CA VAL A 18 -31.36 -19.28 -26.70
C VAL A 18 -30.03 -19.79 -26.15
N VAL A 19 -29.53 -20.91 -26.66
CA VAL A 19 -28.24 -21.50 -26.25
C VAL A 19 -27.07 -20.57 -26.59
N GLU A 20 -26.98 -20.08 -27.83
CA GLU A 20 -25.90 -19.18 -28.27
C GLU A 20 -25.91 -17.83 -27.52
N ALA A 21 -27.09 -17.33 -27.16
CA ALA A 21 -27.24 -16.10 -26.38
C ALA A 21 -26.77 -16.27 -24.92
N VAL A 22 -26.96 -17.47 -24.35
CA VAL A 22 -26.54 -17.79 -22.98
C VAL A 22 -25.03 -18.06 -22.94
N ASP A 23 -24.48 -18.85 -23.87
CA ASP A 23 -23.04 -19.13 -23.97
C ASP A 23 -22.20 -17.83 -24.10
N GLY A 24 -22.74 -16.82 -24.79
CA GLY A 24 -22.12 -15.50 -24.88
C GLY A 24 -22.08 -14.72 -23.55
N LEU A 25 -22.98 -15.02 -22.61
CA LEU A 25 -23.03 -14.44 -21.27
C LEU A 25 -22.20 -15.21 -20.24
N GLU A 26 -21.98 -16.52 -20.43
CA GLU A 26 -21.19 -17.35 -19.50
C GLU A 26 -19.75 -16.85 -19.31
N ASN A 27 -19.23 -16.10 -20.29
CA ASN A 27 -17.90 -15.50 -20.25
C ASN A 27 -17.85 -14.12 -19.57
N TYR A 28 -19.00 -13.52 -19.22
CA TYR A 28 -19.02 -12.27 -18.47
C TYR A 28 -18.93 -12.54 -16.98
N PRO A 29 -18.09 -11.78 -16.24
CA PRO A 29 -18.12 -11.82 -14.79
C PRO A 29 -19.55 -11.54 -14.31
N THR A 30 -20.10 -12.44 -13.49
CA THR A 30 -21.39 -12.15 -12.85
C THR A 30 -21.25 -10.88 -12.02
N LYS A 31 -22.36 -10.21 -11.70
CA LYS A 31 -22.32 -9.08 -10.75
C LYS A 31 -21.61 -9.47 -9.45
N ALA A 32 -21.79 -10.70 -8.97
CA ALA A 32 -21.09 -11.18 -7.78
C ALA A 32 -19.57 -11.33 -7.99
N ASP A 33 -19.12 -11.71 -9.18
CA ASP A 33 -17.69 -11.79 -9.52
C ASP A 33 -17.08 -10.41 -9.74
N ALA A 34 -17.82 -9.51 -10.37
CA ALA A 34 -17.47 -8.11 -10.52
C ALA A 34 -17.38 -7.42 -9.15
N ASP A 35 -18.37 -7.59 -8.27
CA ASP A 35 -18.40 -7.04 -6.92
C ASP A 35 -17.26 -7.58 -6.04
N LYS A 36 -16.82 -8.84 -6.24
CA LYS A 36 -15.61 -9.38 -5.60
C LYS A 36 -14.32 -8.76 -6.15
N SER A 37 -14.34 -8.29 -7.40
CA SER A 37 -13.19 -7.70 -8.10
C SER A 37 -13.02 -6.21 -7.84
N TYR A 38 -14.11 -5.48 -7.56
CA TYR A 38 -14.07 -4.08 -7.15
C TYR A 38 -13.51 -3.98 -5.73
N GLN A 39 -12.21 -3.67 -5.64
CA GLN A 39 -11.46 -3.20 -4.47
C GLN A 39 -12.12 -3.59 -3.14
N LYS A 40 -11.84 -4.82 -2.69
CA LYS A 40 -12.06 -5.22 -1.28
C LYS A 40 -11.63 -4.05 -0.42
N ILE A 41 -12.58 -3.51 0.35
CA ILE A 41 -12.39 -2.46 1.35
C ILE A 41 -11.01 -2.67 2.00
N ILE A 42 -10.17 -1.64 1.98
CA ILE A 42 -8.86 -1.65 2.65
C ILE A 42 -9.08 -2.34 3.99
N GLN A 43 -8.39 -3.46 4.24
CA GLN A 43 -8.46 -4.08 5.55
C GLN A 43 -8.05 -3.01 6.56
N GLY A 44 -9.02 -2.50 7.32
CA GLY A 44 -8.79 -1.34 8.19
C GLY A 44 -7.77 -1.61 9.30
N SER A 45 -7.48 -2.89 9.55
CA SER A 45 -6.45 -3.34 10.48
C SER A 45 -5.06 -3.24 9.85
N PRO A 46 -4.11 -2.51 10.47
CA PRO A 46 -2.74 -2.47 10.00
C PRO A 46 -2.07 -3.85 10.02
N LEU A 47 -1.23 -4.12 9.02
CA LEU A 47 -0.29 -5.24 9.01
C LEU A 47 0.81 -5.08 10.06
N TRP A 48 1.11 -3.84 10.44
CA TRP A 48 2.08 -3.52 11.48
C TRP A 48 1.73 -2.18 12.14
N THR A 49 2.05 -2.05 13.42
CA THR A 49 1.95 -0.79 14.19
C THR A 49 3.16 -0.59 15.07
N GLY A 50 3.62 0.64 15.25
CA GLY A 50 4.71 0.93 16.19
C GLY A 50 5.20 2.38 16.14
N VAL A 51 6.42 2.60 16.64
CA VAL A 51 7.10 3.91 16.65
C VAL A 51 8.52 3.66 16.17
N TRP A 52 8.77 3.85 14.87
CA TRP A 52 10.08 3.55 14.29
C TRP A 52 10.55 4.64 13.32
N TYR A 53 11.72 5.20 13.61
CA TYR A 53 12.37 6.23 12.80
C TYR A 53 13.18 5.67 11.61
N GLY A 54 13.20 4.35 11.41
CA GLY A 54 13.92 3.76 10.28
C GLY A 54 15.43 3.57 10.50
N GLY A 55 15.94 3.56 11.75
CA GLY A 55 17.36 3.32 12.05
C GLY A 55 17.79 1.86 11.82
N ALA A 56 19.10 1.56 11.77
CA ALA A 56 19.58 0.19 11.53
C ALA A 56 19.63 -0.66 12.81
N SER A 57 19.94 -0.09 13.98
CA SER A 57 19.94 -0.83 15.24
C SER A 57 18.50 -1.16 15.72
N GLY A 58 18.24 -2.43 16.11
CA GLY A 58 17.03 -2.81 16.86
C GLY A 58 15.89 -3.51 16.11
N SER A 59 16.13 -4.07 14.91
CA SER A 59 15.18 -4.86 14.10
C SER A 59 14.13 -4.01 13.40
N GLY A 60 14.32 -3.83 12.09
CA GLY A 60 13.29 -3.27 11.22
C GLY A 60 11.93 -4.00 11.34
N THR A 61 10.90 -3.43 10.74
CA THR A 61 9.52 -3.88 10.94
C THR A 61 9.20 -5.16 10.17
N THR A 62 8.33 -5.99 10.76
CA THR A 62 7.82 -7.22 10.15
C THR A 62 6.31 -7.09 10.02
N PRO A 63 5.79 -6.73 8.83
CA PRO A 63 4.36 -6.78 8.55
C PRO A 63 3.81 -8.20 8.73
N SER A 64 2.58 -8.32 9.25
CA SER A 64 1.90 -9.61 9.45
C SER A 64 1.59 -10.34 8.15
N LYS A 65 1.59 -9.63 7.01
CA LYS A 65 1.40 -10.16 5.67
C LYS A 65 2.55 -9.72 4.74
N PRO A 66 3.28 -10.67 4.12
CA PRO A 66 4.32 -10.36 3.14
C PRO A 66 3.80 -9.60 1.93
N LEU A 67 4.64 -8.75 1.34
CA LEU A 67 4.33 -7.87 0.22
C LEU A 67 3.88 -8.64 -1.03
N SER A 68 4.48 -9.79 -1.30
CA SER A 68 4.13 -10.71 -2.39
C SER A 68 2.71 -11.28 -2.27
N GLN A 69 2.23 -11.44 -1.04
CA GLN A 69 0.90 -11.95 -0.72
C GLN A 69 -0.15 -10.84 -0.68
N CYS A 70 0.25 -9.57 -0.59
CA CYS A 70 -0.68 -8.45 -0.70
C CYS A 70 -1.27 -8.36 -2.11
N GLN A 71 -2.50 -7.83 -2.21
CA GLN A 71 -3.19 -7.65 -3.48
C GLN A 71 -2.40 -6.73 -4.42
N ASN A 72 -2.07 -5.52 -3.97
CA ASN A 72 -1.36 -4.50 -4.74
C ASN A 72 -0.08 -4.02 -4.04
N GLY A 73 -0.02 -4.06 -2.71
CA GLY A 73 1.22 -3.78 -1.98
C GLY A 73 1.02 -3.31 -0.55
N TRP A 74 1.92 -2.44 -0.09
CA TRP A 74 1.84 -1.80 1.22
C TRP A 74 1.64 -0.30 1.10
N ILE A 75 0.92 0.28 2.06
CA ILE A 75 0.93 1.72 2.35
C ILE A 75 1.64 1.92 3.68
N LEU A 76 2.72 2.70 3.64
CA LEU A 76 3.45 3.15 4.82
C LEU A 76 2.81 4.45 5.32
N GLN A 77 2.32 4.45 6.56
CA GLN A 77 1.83 5.65 7.24
C GLN A 77 2.92 6.20 8.17
N TRP A 78 3.29 7.44 7.90
CA TRP A 78 4.23 8.23 8.69
C TRP A 78 3.50 9.30 9.47
N GLN A 79 4.00 9.56 10.68
CA GLN A 79 3.54 10.65 11.52
C GLN A 79 4.72 11.48 12.02
N GLU A 80 4.44 12.74 12.32
CA GLU A 80 5.37 13.56 13.10
C GLU A 80 5.57 12.94 14.48
N MET A 81 6.77 13.08 15.02
CA MET A 81 7.14 12.67 16.36
C MET A 81 7.21 13.89 17.28
N SER A 82 6.65 13.78 18.50
CA SER A 82 6.82 14.78 19.54
C SER A 82 8.26 14.80 20.08
N SER A 83 8.64 15.87 20.79
CA SER A 83 9.91 15.93 21.51
C SER A 83 10.06 14.85 22.60
N THR A 84 8.95 14.21 23.00
CA THR A 84 8.93 13.10 23.97
C THR A 84 9.04 11.72 23.31
N GLY A 85 9.20 11.66 21.99
CA GLY A 85 9.38 10.40 21.26
C GLY A 85 8.09 9.64 20.96
N GLN A 86 6.94 10.30 21.03
CA GLN A 86 5.62 9.71 20.74
C GLN A 86 5.10 10.19 19.39
N ALA A 87 4.15 9.46 18.82
CA ALA A 87 3.43 9.92 17.63
C ALA A 87 2.64 11.19 17.94
N ASN A 88 2.66 12.12 17.00
CA ASN A 88 1.88 13.34 16.98
C ASN A 88 0.94 13.29 15.76
N ASP A 89 -0.32 13.64 15.97
CA ASP A 89 -1.37 13.62 14.94
C ASP A 89 -1.39 14.92 14.10
N ALA A 90 -0.37 15.77 14.22
CA ALA A 90 -0.27 17.01 13.45
C ALA A 90 -0.04 16.81 11.94
N VAL A 91 0.69 15.76 11.56
CA VAL A 91 1.02 15.48 10.16
C VAL A 91 0.95 13.98 9.90
N PHE A 92 0.16 13.58 8.90
CA PHE A 92 0.12 12.23 8.35
C PHE A 92 0.66 12.24 6.92
N GLN A 93 1.54 11.31 6.58
CA GLN A 93 2.06 11.12 5.23
C GLN A 93 1.96 9.65 4.85
N PHE A 94 1.52 9.38 3.63
CA PHE A 94 1.28 8.04 3.13
C PHE A 94 2.14 7.79 1.89
N GLN A 95 2.82 6.64 1.85
CA GLN A 95 3.69 6.28 0.74
C GLN A 95 3.41 4.85 0.32
N TYR A 96 3.28 4.67 -1.00
CA TYR A 96 2.98 3.38 -1.59
C TYR A 96 4.25 2.59 -1.91
N VAL A 97 4.23 1.32 -1.53
CA VAL A 97 5.23 0.33 -1.91
C VAL A 97 4.51 -0.74 -2.73
N PRO A 98 4.73 -0.78 -4.06
CA PRO A 98 4.04 -1.72 -4.91
C PRO A 98 4.55 -3.14 -4.71
N LYS A 99 3.69 -4.14 -4.88
CA LYS A 99 4.08 -5.54 -4.67
C LYS A 99 5.22 -6.00 -5.57
N ASN A 100 5.31 -5.43 -6.78
CA ASN A 100 6.39 -5.72 -7.71
C ASN A 100 7.74 -5.16 -7.25
N HIS A 101 7.81 -4.38 -6.18
CA HIS A 101 9.07 -3.91 -5.61
C HIS A 101 10.03 -5.05 -5.28
N ILE A 102 9.50 -6.24 -4.96
CA ILE A 102 10.31 -7.45 -4.68
C ILE A 102 11.15 -7.91 -5.88
N SER A 103 10.79 -7.52 -7.13
CA SER A 103 11.55 -7.91 -8.32
C SER A 103 12.86 -7.13 -8.47
N ASN A 104 13.05 -6.03 -7.73
CA ASN A 104 14.26 -5.20 -7.77
C ASN A 104 15.47 -5.83 -7.04
N GLY A 105 15.41 -7.11 -6.69
CA GLY A 105 16.52 -7.87 -6.11
C GLY A 105 16.89 -7.53 -4.67
N GLY A 106 16.24 -6.54 -4.04
CA GLY A 106 16.36 -6.25 -2.60
C GLY A 106 17.75 -5.80 -2.12
N ILE A 107 18.65 -5.42 -3.03
CA ILE A 107 20.03 -5.03 -2.72
C ILE A 107 20.13 -3.51 -2.42
N GLY A 108 19.34 -2.69 -3.10
CA GLY A 108 19.26 -1.24 -2.88
C GLY A 108 18.18 -0.86 -1.87
N GLY A 109 18.30 0.33 -1.28
CA GLY A 109 17.26 0.92 -0.45
C GLY A 109 16.32 1.82 -1.25
N THR A 110 15.11 1.98 -0.72
CA THR A 110 14.07 2.86 -1.21
C THR A 110 14.10 4.16 -0.43
N VAL A 111 14.02 5.26 -1.16
CA VAL A 111 14.04 6.62 -0.62
C VAL A 111 12.62 7.13 -0.49
N PHE A 112 12.27 7.59 0.70
CA PHE A 112 10.98 8.17 1.03
C PHE A 112 11.16 9.60 1.53
N ASN A 113 10.55 10.57 0.84
CA ASN A 113 10.60 11.97 1.23
C ASN A 113 9.45 12.32 2.16
N LEU A 114 9.76 13.01 3.25
CA LEU A 114 8.84 13.43 4.28
C LEU A 114 9.04 14.91 4.58
N ASN A 115 7.96 15.68 4.68
CA ASN A 115 8.05 17.13 4.88
C ASN A 115 7.05 17.62 5.92
N ALA A 116 7.32 18.79 6.51
CA ALA A 116 6.33 19.46 7.34
C ALA A 116 5.18 20.00 6.48
N TYR A 117 4.03 20.25 7.12
CA TYR A 117 2.82 20.79 6.45
C TYR A 117 3.05 22.11 5.69
N ASN A 118 4.09 22.86 6.09
CA ASN A 118 4.49 24.13 5.48
C ASN A 118 5.66 23.99 4.48
N GLY A 119 6.01 22.75 4.09
CA GLY A 119 7.11 22.45 3.17
C GLY A 119 8.52 22.65 3.72
N LYS A 120 8.68 23.00 5.00
CA LYS A 120 10.00 23.12 5.65
C LYS A 120 10.49 21.78 6.19
N ASN A 121 11.77 21.75 6.55
CA ASN A 121 12.44 20.62 7.19
C ASN A 121 12.33 19.30 6.40
N PRO A 122 12.71 19.26 5.11
CA PRO A 122 12.67 18.03 4.33
C PRO A 122 13.50 16.95 5.02
N GLN A 123 12.85 15.82 5.30
CA GLN A 123 13.47 14.62 5.84
C GLN A 123 13.38 13.51 4.81
N THR A 124 14.37 12.62 4.86
CA THR A 124 14.42 11.46 3.98
C THR A 124 14.57 10.20 4.82
N LYS A 125 13.88 9.13 4.41
CA LYS A 125 14.05 7.79 4.96
C LYS A 125 14.56 6.86 3.89
N TYR A 126 15.68 6.21 4.17
CA TYR A 126 16.27 5.18 3.34
C TYR A 126 15.98 3.79 3.93
N LEU A 127 15.05 3.05 3.33
CA LEU A 127 14.61 1.75 3.85
C LEU A 127 14.89 0.62 2.88
N TYR A 128 15.34 -0.51 3.39
CA TYR A 128 15.44 -1.74 2.63
C TYR A 128 14.11 -2.47 2.72
N ILE A 129 13.37 -2.51 1.61
CA ILE A 129 12.09 -3.21 1.52
C ILE A 129 12.35 -4.64 1.04
N LYS A 130 11.97 -5.63 1.85
CA LYS A 130 11.98 -7.05 1.50
C LYS A 130 10.59 -7.62 1.68
N ASP A 131 10.37 -8.80 1.10
CA ASP A 131 9.03 -9.41 1.03
C ASP A 131 8.32 -9.49 2.39
N ALA A 132 9.00 -9.95 3.43
CA ALA A 132 8.42 -10.10 4.77
C ALA A 132 9.01 -9.14 5.82
N LYS A 133 9.85 -8.18 5.42
CA LYS A 133 10.60 -7.35 6.37
C LYS A 133 11.02 -6.01 5.76
N ILE A 134 10.98 -4.96 6.55
CA ILE A 134 11.52 -3.65 6.20
C ILE A 134 12.66 -3.34 7.17
N THR A 135 13.86 -3.03 6.70
CA THR A 135 14.98 -2.59 7.55
C THR A 135 15.43 -1.17 7.25
N GLY A 136 16.10 -0.56 8.21
CA GLY A 136 16.51 0.83 8.17
C GLY A 136 17.99 1.04 7.86
N HIS A 137 18.41 2.30 7.96
CA HIS A 137 19.80 2.73 7.82
C HIS A 137 20.15 3.68 8.97
N ASP A 138 21.38 3.66 9.46
CA ASP A 138 21.77 4.46 10.64
C ASP A 138 21.63 5.97 10.39
N LEU A 139 21.83 6.41 9.15
CA LEU A 139 21.61 7.82 8.76
C LEU A 139 20.14 8.28 8.85
N ASN A 140 19.17 7.37 8.97
CA ASN A 140 17.79 7.76 9.26
C ASN A 140 17.58 8.16 10.72
N ALA A 141 18.52 7.82 11.60
CA ALA A 141 18.52 8.17 13.01
C ALA A 141 19.94 8.23 13.57
N PRO A 142 20.75 9.23 13.16
CA PRO A 142 22.10 9.38 13.64
C PRO A 142 22.13 9.53 15.16
N ASP A 143 23.20 9.01 15.77
CA ASP A 143 23.46 9.19 17.19
C ASP A 143 23.49 10.67 17.57
N GLY A 144 22.97 10.99 18.76
CA GLY A 144 22.84 12.37 19.25
C GLY A 144 21.65 13.15 18.69
N THR A 145 20.93 12.65 17.67
CA THR A 145 19.67 13.29 17.22
C THR A 145 18.58 13.10 18.27
N ALA A 146 17.98 14.20 18.73
CA ALA A 146 16.87 14.17 19.71
C ALA A 146 15.54 13.75 19.07
N ALA A 147 14.63 13.20 19.86
CA ALA A 147 13.28 12.86 19.41
C ALA A 147 12.54 14.10 18.86
N GLY A 148 11.73 13.90 17.81
CA GLY A 148 10.96 14.99 17.20
C GLY A 148 11.80 16.04 16.46
N SER A 149 13.08 15.76 16.21
CA SER A 149 13.99 16.70 15.55
C SER A 149 14.79 16.05 14.43
N GLY A 150 15.15 16.83 13.41
CA GLY A 150 15.95 16.38 12.26
C GLY A 150 15.44 15.05 11.70
N ASN A 151 16.35 14.09 11.51
CA ASN A 151 16.02 12.79 10.96
C ASN A 151 15.02 11.99 11.84
N LYS A 152 14.87 12.30 13.14
CA LYS A 152 13.88 11.65 14.02
C LYS A 152 12.54 12.39 14.10
N MET A 153 12.31 13.38 13.24
CA MET A 153 11.05 14.13 13.19
C MET A 153 9.86 13.31 12.70
N TYR A 154 10.09 12.29 11.87
CA TYR A 154 9.03 11.42 11.37
C TYR A 154 9.28 9.96 11.69
N ILE A 155 8.20 9.28 12.07
CA ILE A 155 8.16 7.87 12.43
C ILE A 155 7.14 7.11 11.60
N LEU A 156 7.47 5.87 11.26
CA LEU A 156 6.53 4.92 10.72
C LEU A 156 5.64 4.47 11.87
N THR A 157 4.33 4.68 11.73
CA THR A 157 3.36 4.29 12.76
C THR A 157 2.48 3.12 12.36
N LYS A 158 2.18 2.99 11.06
CA LYS A 158 1.37 1.89 10.54
C LYS A 158 1.83 1.43 9.16
N ILE A 159 1.58 0.16 8.87
CA ILE A 159 1.67 -0.42 7.53
C ILE A 159 0.31 -1.03 7.22
N PHE A 160 -0.28 -0.68 6.08
CA PHE A 160 -1.54 -1.26 5.61
C PHE A 160 -1.32 -2.09 4.35
N GLU A 161 -2.19 -3.07 4.12
CA GLU A 161 -2.33 -3.68 2.80
C GLU A 161 -3.05 -2.69 1.86
N TYR A 162 -2.61 -2.68 0.59
CA TYR A 162 -3.25 -2.02 -0.54
C TYR A 162 -3.60 -3.02 -1.63
#